data_AF-A0A5B0NAM6-F1
#
_entry.id   AF-A0A5B0NAM6-F1
#
_cell.length_a   1.000
_cell.length_b   1.000
_cell.length_c   1.000
_cell.angle_alpha   90.00
_cell.angle_beta   90.00
_cell.angle_gamma   90.00
#
_symmetry.space_group_name_H-M   'P 1'
#
loop_
_entity.id
_entity.type
_entity.pdbx_description
1 polymer ?
#
loop_
_entity_poly.entity_id
_entity_poly.type
_entity_poly.pdbx_seq_one_letter_code
_entity_poly.pdbx_strand_id
1 'polypeptide(L)'
;MEENKKVYSFSVSLMEYQSTIPSLWKTVQGFARANPDLLAANSSIDFLLKDPSQGIESDYNLCHFWSNFEAGDMRFWRSTTYAKFFAHLDRAGGIYYERWAEGPIHSIAAALFLRREQIHQWDDIGYFQTPFSHCPSDYERFHSNGKCFCDPFENFDQDPYSCAPLWWELDRKKIKDSKTRSNS
;
A
#
# COMPACT_ATOMS: atom_id res chain seq x y z
N MET A 1 -3.17 11.74 -11.47
CA MET A 1 -3.17 10.28 -11.73
C MET A 1 -2.83 9.96 -13.18
N GLU A 2 -3.64 10.39 -14.16
CA GLU A 2 -3.47 10.05 -15.58
C GLU A 2 -2.15 10.54 -16.21
N GLU A 3 -1.85 11.84 -16.16
CA GLU A 3 -0.63 12.42 -16.75
C GLU A 3 0.65 11.78 -16.21
N ASN A 4 0.64 11.45 -14.91
CA ASN A 4 1.76 10.83 -14.19
C ASN A 4 1.72 9.29 -14.21
N LYS A 5 0.82 8.69 -15.00
CA LYS A 5 0.66 7.23 -15.18
C LYS A 5 0.54 6.46 -13.85
N LYS A 6 -0.11 7.07 -12.86
CA LYS A 6 -0.43 6.46 -11.57
C LYS A 6 -1.71 5.66 -11.70
N VAL A 7 -1.74 4.49 -11.05
CA VAL A 7 -2.82 3.51 -11.13
C VAL A 7 -3.55 3.39 -9.79
N TYR A 8 -2.83 3.47 -8.67
CA TYR A 8 -3.42 3.41 -7.34
C TYR A 8 -2.82 4.49 -6.46
N SER A 9 -3.61 5.07 -5.58
CA SER A 9 -3.12 6.05 -4.63
C SER A 9 -3.90 6.07 -3.33
N PHE A 10 -3.21 6.49 -2.28
CA PHE A 10 -3.67 6.51 -0.89
C PHE A 10 -3.09 7.72 -0.15
N SER A 11 -3.64 8.05 1.01
CA SER A 11 -3.07 9.07 1.92
C SER A 11 -2.43 8.39 3.14
N VAL A 12 -3.23 7.60 3.85
CA VAL A 12 -2.85 6.87 5.08
C VAL A 12 -2.48 5.42 4.77
N SER A 13 -1.49 4.88 5.49
CA SER A 13 -1.25 3.44 5.57
C SER A 13 -1.04 3.00 7.01
N LEU A 14 -1.52 1.80 7.35
CA LEU A 14 -1.57 1.33 8.74
C LEU A 14 -1.42 -0.20 8.84
N MET A 15 -1.14 -0.68 10.05
CA MET A 15 -1.07 -2.11 10.35
C MET A 15 -2.45 -2.69 10.60
N GLU A 16 -2.79 -3.77 9.90
CA GLU A 16 -3.99 -4.56 10.17
C GLU A 16 -3.85 -5.37 11.47
N TYR A 17 -4.98 -5.73 12.08
CA TYR A 17 -5.01 -6.65 13.20
C TYR A 17 -4.86 -8.09 12.72
N GLN A 18 -3.77 -8.78 13.08
CA GLN A 18 -3.54 -10.18 12.65
C GLN A 18 -4.71 -11.14 12.96
N SER A 19 -5.49 -10.88 14.00
CA SER A 19 -6.66 -11.70 14.37
C SER A 19 -7.80 -11.67 13.35
N THR A 20 -7.81 -10.70 12.43
CA THR A 20 -8.85 -10.51 11.41
C THR A 20 -8.50 -11.22 10.09
N ILE A 21 -7.21 -11.48 9.90
CA ILE A 21 -6.62 -12.04 8.68
C ILE A 21 -5.66 -13.22 8.94
N PRO A 22 -5.92 -14.14 9.89
CA PRO A 22 -4.95 -15.17 10.30
C PRO A 22 -4.46 -16.06 9.15
N SER A 23 -5.26 -16.30 8.10
CA SER A 23 -4.83 -17.10 6.95
C SER A 23 -4.69 -16.35 5.62
N LEU A 24 -4.90 -15.02 5.61
CA LEU A 24 -4.83 -14.21 4.38
C LEU A 24 -3.48 -14.34 3.70
N TRP A 25 -2.39 -14.08 4.43
CA TRP A 25 -1.06 -14.06 3.82
C TRP A 25 -0.65 -15.42 3.27
N LYS A 26 -0.90 -16.51 4.00
CA LYS A 26 -0.64 -17.87 3.52
C LYS A 26 -1.41 -18.17 2.22
N THR A 27 -2.64 -17.67 2.12
CA THR A 27 -3.48 -17.80 0.91
C THR A 27 -2.86 -17.03 -0.27
N VAL A 28 -2.35 -15.82 -0.01
CA VAL A 28 -1.65 -14.98 -0.99
C VAL A 28 -0.34 -15.61 -1.46
N GLN A 29 0.47 -16.14 -0.54
CA GLN A 29 1.70 -16.88 -0.88
C GLN A 29 1.41 -18.08 -1.77
N GLY A 30 0.32 -18.81 -1.51
CA GLY A 30 -0.16 -19.89 -2.38
C GLY A 30 -0.50 -19.41 -3.79
N PHE A 31 -1.20 -18.27 -3.91
CA PHE A 31 -1.53 -17.67 -5.20
C PHE A 31 -0.29 -17.25 -5.98
N ALA A 32 0.62 -16.52 -5.32
CA ALA A 32 1.83 -15.98 -5.93
C ALA A 32 2.77 -17.08 -6.43
N ARG A 33 2.94 -18.17 -5.67
CA ARG A 33 3.71 -19.36 -6.11
C ARG A 33 3.11 -20.03 -7.35
N ALA A 34 1.79 -20.06 -7.45
CA ALA A 34 1.09 -20.65 -8.59
C ALA A 34 1.02 -19.73 -9.82
N ASN A 35 1.26 -18.42 -9.66
CA ASN A 35 1.15 -17.42 -10.71
C ASN A 35 2.32 -16.41 -10.68
N PRO A 36 3.58 -16.88 -10.76
CA PRO A 36 4.75 -16.00 -10.65
C PRO A 36 4.84 -14.97 -11.79
N ASP A 37 4.25 -15.28 -12.94
CA ASP A 37 4.17 -14.41 -14.12
C ASP A 37 3.31 -13.17 -13.93
N LEU A 38 2.41 -13.18 -12.94
CA LEU A 38 1.55 -12.04 -12.62
C LEU A 38 2.23 -11.01 -11.71
N LEU A 39 3.36 -11.35 -11.08
CA LEU A 39 4.08 -10.46 -10.18
C LEU A 39 4.86 -9.41 -10.96
N ALA A 40 4.73 -8.14 -10.56
CA ALA A 40 5.49 -7.08 -11.19
C ALA A 40 6.98 -7.14 -10.78
N ALA A 41 7.90 -7.05 -11.74
CA ALA A 41 9.35 -7.14 -11.47
C ALA A 41 9.89 -6.03 -10.53
N ASN A 42 9.25 -4.86 -10.52
CA ASN A 42 9.56 -3.74 -9.63
C ASN A 42 8.34 -3.42 -8.76
N SER A 43 7.75 -4.45 -8.17
CA SER A 43 6.57 -4.31 -7.32
C SER A 43 6.89 -3.56 -6.02
N SER A 44 5.88 -3.39 -5.18
CA SER A 44 6.01 -2.81 -3.84
C SER A 44 5.96 -3.90 -2.77
N ILE A 45 6.31 -5.14 -3.11
CA ILE A 45 6.15 -6.28 -2.19
C ILE A 45 6.89 -6.04 -0.86
N ASP A 46 8.05 -5.40 -0.88
CA ASP A 46 8.84 -5.07 0.32
C ASP A 46 8.07 -4.24 1.35
N PHE A 47 7.01 -3.52 0.95
CA PHE A 47 6.11 -2.82 1.87
C PHE A 47 5.30 -3.77 2.76
N LEU A 48 5.06 -5.00 2.29
CA LEU A 48 4.26 -6.01 2.96
C LEU A 48 5.11 -6.96 3.83
N LEU A 49 6.42 -7.02 3.64
CA LEU A 49 7.25 -8.09 4.21
C LEU A 49 7.92 -7.66 5.52
N LYS A 50 8.05 -8.59 6.47
CA LYS A 50 8.93 -8.40 7.64
C LYS A 50 10.41 -8.45 7.26
N ASP A 51 10.76 -9.34 6.33
CA ASP A 51 12.11 -9.50 5.81
C ASP A 51 12.07 -9.54 4.27
N PRO A 52 12.34 -8.41 3.58
CA PRO A 52 12.35 -8.34 2.13
C PRO A 52 13.32 -9.32 1.44
N SER A 53 14.39 -9.77 2.12
CA SER A 53 15.37 -10.69 1.51
C SER A 53 14.80 -12.07 1.21
N GLN A 54 13.69 -12.45 1.86
CA GLN A 54 12.97 -13.71 1.64
C GLN A 54 11.90 -13.61 0.54
N GLY A 55 11.65 -12.40 0.02
CA GLY A 55 10.60 -12.16 -0.97
C GLY A 55 9.23 -12.66 -0.50
N ILE A 56 8.45 -13.26 -1.40
CA ILE A 56 7.08 -13.71 -1.10
C ILE A 56 6.99 -14.72 0.05
N GLU A 57 8.06 -15.45 0.36
CA GLU A 57 8.06 -16.43 1.45
C GLU A 57 8.19 -15.77 2.84
N SER A 58 8.55 -14.49 2.91
CA SER A 58 8.59 -13.72 4.15
C SER A 58 7.21 -13.61 4.80
N ASP A 59 7.17 -13.45 6.12
CA ASP A 59 5.95 -13.15 6.85
C ASP A 59 5.39 -11.77 6.48
N TYR A 60 4.07 -11.66 6.50
CA TYR A 60 3.37 -10.37 6.38
C TYR A 60 3.63 -9.49 7.60
N ASN A 61 4.00 -8.23 7.36
CA ASN A 61 4.19 -7.21 8.39
C ASN A 61 2.90 -6.47 8.76
N LEU A 62 1.77 -6.85 8.16
CA LEU A 62 0.42 -6.31 8.37
C LEU A 62 0.14 -4.95 7.72
N CYS A 63 1.13 -4.34 7.06
CA CYS A 63 0.98 -3.03 6.44
C CYS A 63 0.07 -3.05 5.22
N HIS A 64 -0.91 -2.15 5.22
CA HIS A 64 -1.79 -1.91 4.08
C HIS A 64 -2.09 -0.42 3.91
N PHE A 65 -2.49 -0.04 2.71
CA PHE A 65 -3.04 1.27 2.40
C PHE A 65 -4.49 1.34 2.89
N TRP A 66 -4.87 2.47 3.48
CA TRP A 66 -6.17 2.57 4.12
C TRP A 66 -7.27 2.88 3.11
N SER A 67 -8.14 1.89 2.84
CA SER A 67 -9.13 1.90 1.74
C SER A 67 -10.23 2.96 1.87
N ASN A 68 -10.38 3.61 3.03
CA ASN A 68 -11.34 4.70 3.21
C ASN A 68 -11.06 5.88 2.27
N PHE A 69 -9.79 6.13 1.92
CA PHE A 69 -9.41 7.06 0.86
C PHE A 69 -8.58 6.32 -0.21
N GLU A 70 -9.18 6.15 -1.39
CA GLU A 70 -8.49 5.61 -2.56
C GLU A 70 -8.86 6.41 -3.80
N ALA A 71 -7.84 6.73 -4.61
CA ALA A 71 -8.06 7.09 -5.99
C ALA A 71 -7.33 6.06 -6.87
N GLY A 72 -8.09 5.28 -7.62
CA GLY A 72 -7.59 4.17 -8.42
C GLY A 72 -8.13 4.15 -9.84
N ASP A 73 -7.32 3.67 -10.77
CA ASP A 73 -7.72 3.39 -12.14
C ASP A 73 -8.48 2.07 -12.20
N MET A 74 -9.77 2.16 -12.52
CA MET A 74 -10.66 1.00 -12.59
C MET A 74 -10.22 -0.08 -13.57
N ARG A 75 -9.34 0.21 -14.54
CA ARG A 75 -8.76 -0.81 -15.43
C ARG A 75 -7.94 -1.84 -14.66
N PHE A 76 -7.30 -1.44 -13.55
CA PHE A 76 -6.56 -2.38 -12.69
C PHE A 76 -7.52 -3.35 -11.98
N TRP A 77 -8.57 -2.84 -11.35
CA TRP A 77 -9.58 -3.67 -10.69
C TRP A 77 -10.38 -4.55 -11.65
N ARG A 78 -10.52 -4.14 -12.92
CA ARG A 78 -11.14 -4.93 -13.99
C ARG A 78 -10.16 -5.87 -14.71
N SER A 79 -8.88 -5.85 -14.35
CA SER A 79 -7.87 -6.66 -15.02
C SER A 79 -8.08 -8.15 -14.74
N THR A 80 -7.65 -8.99 -15.69
CA THR A 80 -7.65 -10.44 -15.52
C THR A 80 -6.78 -10.88 -14.34
N THR A 81 -5.67 -10.17 -14.08
CA THR A 81 -4.80 -10.39 -12.93
C THR A 81 -5.54 -10.22 -11.61
N TYR A 82 -6.19 -9.07 -11.40
CA TYR A 82 -6.95 -8.82 -10.18
C TYR A 82 -8.13 -9.78 -10.04
N ALA A 83 -8.87 -10.04 -11.12
CA ALA A 83 -10.00 -10.96 -11.11
C ALA A 83 -9.58 -12.39 -10.70
N LYS A 84 -8.44 -12.89 -11.20
CA LYS A 84 -7.88 -14.20 -10.79
C LYS A 84 -7.50 -14.21 -9.32
N PHE A 85 -6.82 -13.17 -8.85
CA PHE A 85 -6.41 -13.03 -7.45
C PHE A 85 -7.61 -12.99 -6.52
N PHE A 86 -8.57 -12.10 -6.78
CA PHE A 86 -9.79 -11.99 -5.98
C PHE A 86 -10.59 -13.29 -5.97
N ALA A 87 -10.76 -13.95 -7.12
CA ALA A 87 -11.45 -15.24 -7.18
C ALA A 87 -10.74 -16.35 -6.38
N HIS A 88 -9.41 -16.28 -6.23
CA HIS A 88 -8.67 -17.19 -5.36
C HIS A 88 -8.93 -16.93 -3.88
N LEU A 89 -8.95 -15.65 -3.47
CA LEU A 89 -9.29 -15.27 -2.09
C LEU A 89 -10.75 -15.60 -1.74
N ASP A 90 -11.68 -15.32 -2.65
CA ASP A 90 -13.11 -15.59 -2.48
C ASP A 90 -13.36 -17.10 -2.25
N ARG A 91 -12.73 -17.96 -3.05
CA ARG A 91 -12.79 -19.42 -2.85
C ARG A 91 -12.17 -19.91 -1.54
N ALA A 92 -11.17 -19.20 -1.01
CA ALA A 92 -10.59 -19.52 0.29
C ALA A 92 -11.54 -19.19 1.46
N GLY A 93 -12.53 -18.32 1.24
CA GLY A 93 -13.63 -18.06 2.17
C GLY A 93 -13.29 -17.16 3.35
N GLY A 94 -12.06 -16.64 3.47
CA GLY A 94 -11.63 -15.81 4.61
C GLY A 94 -12.34 -14.46 4.72
N ILE A 95 -13.00 -13.99 3.66
CA ILE A 95 -13.91 -12.83 3.72
C ILE A 95 -15.10 -13.11 4.67
N TYR A 96 -15.57 -14.36 4.74
CA TYR A 96 -16.73 -14.77 5.54
C TYR A 96 -16.36 -15.54 6.81
N TYR A 97 -15.36 -16.42 6.73
CA TYR A 97 -14.92 -17.26 7.85
C TYR A 97 -13.90 -16.57 8.76
N GLU A 98 -13.25 -15.52 8.26
CA GLU A 98 -12.41 -14.61 9.04
C GLU A 98 -13.01 -13.19 8.92
N ARG A 99 -12.18 -12.15 8.74
CA ARG A 99 -12.65 -10.79 8.49
C ARG A 99 -11.71 -10.07 7.52
N TRP A 100 -11.43 -10.69 6.38
CA TRP A 100 -10.60 -10.08 5.34
C TRP A 100 -11.30 -8.86 4.75
N ALA A 101 -10.90 -7.67 5.19
CA ALA A 101 -11.41 -6.41 4.68
C ALA A 101 -10.76 -6.06 3.33
N GLU A 102 -11.39 -5.14 2.61
CA GLU A 102 -10.93 -4.68 1.31
C GLU A 102 -9.58 -3.96 1.39
N GLY A 103 -9.27 -3.24 2.48
CA GLY A 103 -8.00 -2.53 2.65
C GLY A 103 -6.76 -3.43 2.46
N PRO A 104 -6.59 -4.50 3.24
CA PRO A 104 -5.53 -5.48 3.03
C PRO A 104 -5.58 -6.14 1.64
N ILE A 105 -6.76 -6.50 1.13
CA ILE A 105 -6.91 -7.17 -0.18
C ILE A 105 -6.41 -6.26 -1.33
N HIS A 106 -6.89 -5.02 -1.37
CA HIS A 106 -6.53 -4.00 -2.36
C HIS A 106 -5.04 -3.69 -2.28
N SER A 107 -4.52 -3.53 -1.06
CA SER A 107 -3.12 -3.19 -0.84
C SER A 107 -2.18 -4.29 -1.28
N ILE A 108 -2.47 -5.55 -0.94
CA ILE A 108 -1.69 -6.70 -1.38
C ILE A 108 -1.72 -6.80 -2.91
N ALA A 109 -2.89 -6.66 -3.54
CA ALA A 109 -3.00 -6.71 -4.99
C ALA A 109 -2.20 -5.59 -5.67
N ALA A 110 -2.34 -4.35 -5.21
CA ALA A 110 -1.61 -3.20 -5.74
C ALA A 110 -0.10 -3.40 -5.57
N ALA A 111 0.35 -3.79 -4.37
CA ALA A 111 1.76 -3.97 -4.05
C ALA A 111 2.40 -5.15 -4.79
N LEU A 112 1.66 -6.20 -5.17
CA LEU A 112 2.18 -7.34 -5.93
C LEU A 112 2.15 -7.13 -7.45
N PHE A 113 1.06 -6.55 -7.98
CA PHE A 113 0.78 -6.58 -9.43
C PHE A 113 1.05 -5.26 -10.14
N LEU A 114 1.23 -4.17 -9.40
CA LEU A 114 1.64 -2.89 -9.98
C LEU A 114 3.14 -2.67 -9.76
N ARG A 115 3.77 -1.98 -10.71
CA ARG A 115 5.11 -1.44 -10.45
C ARG A 115 5.01 -0.34 -9.41
N ARG A 116 6.00 -0.22 -8.54
CA ARG A 116 6.05 0.76 -7.43
C ARG A 116 5.76 2.18 -7.88
N GLU A 117 6.28 2.60 -9.05
CA GLU A 117 6.05 3.95 -9.58
C GLU A 117 4.60 4.22 -10.02
N GLN A 118 3.77 3.18 -10.16
CA GLN A 118 2.34 3.32 -10.45
C GLN A 118 1.51 3.54 -9.18
N ILE A 119 2.10 3.35 -8.00
CA ILE A 119 1.47 3.66 -6.71
C ILE A 119 1.92 5.04 -6.24
N HIS A 120 0.99 5.83 -5.70
CA HIS A 120 1.25 7.18 -5.23
C HIS A 120 0.67 7.39 -3.82
N GLN A 121 1.50 7.87 -2.90
CA GLN A 121 1.01 8.42 -1.64
C GLN A 121 0.82 9.93 -1.84
N TRP A 122 -0.34 10.44 -1.43
CA TRP A 122 -0.61 11.87 -1.35
C TRP A 122 -0.03 12.42 -0.05
N ASP A 123 0.93 13.32 -0.15
CA ASP A 123 1.56 14.04 0.97
C ASP A 123 0.99 15.45 1.16
N ASP A 124 0.12 15.89 0.24
CA ASP A 124 -0.44 17.23 0.15
C ASP A 124 -1.98 17.27 0.33
N ILE A 125 -2.62 16.13 0.57
CA ILE A 125 -4.07 16.04 0.82
C ILE A 125 -4.32 15.83 2.30
N GLY A 126 -4.73 16.88 3.02
CA GLY A 126 -5.27 16.73 4.37
C GLY A 126 -6.53 15.86 4.38
N TYR A 127 -6.52 14.77 5.13
CA TYR A 127 -7.62 13.79 5.17
C TYR A 127 -7.87 13.34 6.61
N PHE A 128 -9.14 13.20 6.98
CA PHE A 128 -9.53 12.69 8.29
C PHE A 128 -10.70 11.73 8.14
N GLN A 129 -10.54 10.56 8.74
CA GLN A 129 -11.62 9.60 8.97
C GLN A 129 -11.37 9.05 10.37
N THR A 130 -12.38 9.05 11.23
CA THR A 130 -12.17 8.66 12.63
C THR A 130 -11.56 7.25 12.73
N PRO A 131 -10.47 7.04 13.52
CA PRO A 131 -9.79 8.02 14.38
C PRO A 131 -8.53 8.66 13.76
N PHE A 132 -8.19 8.37 12.51
CA PHE A 132 -6.89 8.72 11.92
C PHE A 132 -6.94 9.97 11.03
N SER A 133 -5.87 10.76 11.10
CA SER A 133 -5.66 11.93 10.25
C SER A 133 -4.39 11.75 9.42
N HIS A 134 -4.41 12.19 8.17
CA HIS A 134 -3.23 12.53 7.42
C HIS A 134 -3.18 14.06 7.34
N CYS A 135 -2.10 14.65 7.85
CA CYS A 135 -1.93 16.10 7.83
C CYS A 135 -0.56 16.47 7.25
N PRO A 136 -0.51 17.17 6.10
CA PRO A 136 0.76 17.61 5.50
C PRO A 136 1.63 18.37 6.51
N SER A 137 2.88 17.96 6.67
CA SER A 137 3.74 18.44 7.78
C SER A 137 4.46 19.75 7.51
N ASP A 138 4.62 20.15 6.23
CA ASP A 138 5.25 21.41 5.85
C ASP A 138 4.29 22.59 6.11
N TYR A 139 4.48 23.26 7.23
CA TYR A 139 3.63 24.37 7.67
C TYR A 139 3.60 25.51 6.66
N GLU A 140 4.76 25.93 6.15
CA GLU A 140 4.84 27.06 5.22
C GLU A 140 4.21 26.74 3.86
N ARG A 141 4.34 25.50 3.41
CA ARG A 141 3.77 25.09 2.13
C ARG A 141 2.26 24.88 2.20
N PHE A 142 1.73 24.36 3.30
CA PHE A 142 0.34 23.85 3.35
C PHE A 142 -0.60 24.60 4.31
N HIS A 143 -0.07 25.23 5.36
CA HIS A 143 -0.87 25.80 6.45
C HIS A 143 -0.86 27.33 6.46
N SER A 144 0.30 27.96 6.24
CA SER A 144 0.41 29.44 6.27
C SER A 144 -0.41 30.15 5.20
N ASN A 145 -0.83 29.43 4.15
CA ASN A 145 -1.70 29.92 3.08
C ASN A 145 -3.19 29.57 3.26
N GLY A 146 -3.56 28.94 4.38
CA GLY A 146 -4.95 28.59 4.72
C GLY A 146 -5.54 27.42 3.92
N LYS A 147 -4.72 26.64 3.18
CA LYS A 147 -5.21 25.47 2.41
C LYS A 147 -5.43 24.23 3.28
N CYS A 148 -4.70 24.08 4.38
CA CYS A 148 -4.86 23.01 5.36
C CYS A 148 -5.25 23.58 6.73
N PHE A 149 -6.18 22.90 7.41
CA PHE A 149 -6.68 23.28 8.74
C PHE A 149 -6.38 22.21 9.82
N CYS A 150 -5.90 21.03 9.43
CA CYS A 150 -5.53 19.97 10.37
C CYS A 150 -4.30 20.37 11.20
N ASP A 151 -4.13 19.75 12.37
CA ASP A 151 -2.93 19.91 13.18
C ASP A 151 -1.84 18.90 12.72
N PRO A 152 -0.66 19.36 12.25
CA PRO A 152 0.45 18.47 11.91
C PRO A 152 0.91 17.57 13.07
N PHE A 153 0.68 17.96 14.32
CA PHE A 153 1.02 17.17 15.50
C PHE A 153 0.04 16.03 15.76
N GLU A 154 -1.14 16.05 15.15
CA GLU A 154 -2.13 14.96 15.21
C GLU A 154 -2.04 14.02 13.99
N ASN A 155 -1.00 14.15 13.16
CA ASN A 155 -0.83 13.32 11.97
C ASN A 155 -0.52 11.86 12.33
N PHE A 156 -1.43 10.95 11.96
CA PHE A 156 -1.27 9.51 12.19
C PHE A 156 -0.07 8.92 11.46
N ASP A 157 0.43 9.55 10.40
CA ASP A 157 1.60 9.03 9.66
C ASP A 157 2.83 8.79 10.57
N GLN A 158 2.93 9.51 11.69
CA GLN A 158 4.02 9.39 12.67
C GLN A 158 3.74 8.37 13.79
N ASP A 159 2.53 7.82 13.87
CA ASP A 159 2.13 6.86 14.89
C ASP A 159 2.86 5.51 14.71
N PRO A 160 3.20 4.78 15.80
CA PRO A 160 3.82 3.47 15.70
C PRO A 160 3.02 2.42 14.90
N TYR A 161 1.70 2.56 14.79
CA TYR A 161 0.83 1.69 13.98
C TYR A 161 0.68 2.16 12.53
N SER A 162 1.27 3.30 12.15
CA SER A 162 1.35 3.75 10.77
C SER A 162 2.43 2.99 10.00
N CYS A 163 2.15 2.76 8.72
CA CYS A 163 3.09 2.18 7.77
C CYS A 163 3.73 3.23 6.84
N ALA A 164 3.40 4.51 7.00
CA ALA A 164 3.97 5.59 6.19
C ALA A 164 5.51 5.66 6.29
N PRO A 165 6.15 5.51 7.48
CA PRO A 165 7.61 5.54 7.58
C PRO A 165 8.30 4.46 6.73
N LEU A 166 7.73 3.25 6.70
CA LEU A 166 8.21 2.14 5.87
C LEU A 166 8.08 2.48 4.38
N TRP A 167 6.92 3.01 3.97
CA TRP A 167 6.70 3.42 2.58
C TRP A 167 7.75 4.45 2.10
N TRP A 168 8.04 5.47 2.92
CA TRP A 168 9.03 6.49 2.62
C TRP A 168 10.47 5.96 2.59
N GLU A 169 10.79 4.98 3.44
CA GLU A 169 12.11 4.34 3.41
C GLU A 169 12.35 3.63 2.08
N LEU A 170 11.34 2.91 1.58
CA LEU A 170 11.40 2.23 0.29
C LEU A 170 11.56 3.22 -0.87
N ASP A 171 10.87 4.37 -0.82
CA ASP A 171 11.05 5.44 -1.82
C ASP A 171 12.47 6.02 -1.79
N ARG A 172 13.02 6.28 -0.59
CA ARG A 172 14.39 6.81 -0.45
C ARG A 172 15.45 5.84 -0.96
N LYS A 173 15.32 4.54 -0.67
CA LYS A 173 16.26 3.50 -1.16
C LYS A 173 16.29 3.49 -2.69
N LYS A 174 15.13 3.51 -3.35
CA LYS A 174 15.03 3.54 -4.81
C LYS A 174 15.70 4.77 -5.45
N ILE A 175 15.54 5.94 -4.84
CA ILE A 175 16.19 7.18 -5.32
C ILE A 175 17.72 7.08 -5.25
N LYS A 176 18.25 6.41 -4.22
CA LYS A 176 19.70 6.19 -4.11
C LYS A 176 20.18 5.20 -5.18
N ASP A 177 19.47 4.09 -5.38
CA ASP A 177 19.86 3.06 -6.35
C ASP A 177 19.80 3.56 -7.80
N SER A 178 18.82 4.40 -8.13
CA SER A 178 18.70 5.00 -9.47
C SER A 178 19.84 5.97 -9.77
N LYS A 179 20.27 6.78 -8.78
CA LYS A 179 21.43 7.69 -8.90
C LYS A 179 22.75 6.94 -9.04
N THR A 180 22.89 5.78 -8.38
CA THR A 180 24.09 4.95 -8.50
C THR A 180 24.20 4.33 -9.90
N ARG A 181 23.08 3.88 -10.48
CA ARG A 181 23.04 3.29 -11.84
C ARG A 181 23.19 4.31 -12.97
N SER A 182 22.89 5.60 -12.73
CA SER A 182 23.10 6.66 -13.73
C SER A 182 24.54 7.19 -13.77
N ASN A 183 25.36 6.85 -12.78
CA ASN A 183 26.76 7.28 -12.65
C ASN A 183 27.77 6.16 -12.99
N SER A 184 27.29 5.03 -13.52
CA SER A 184 28.07 3.87 -13.98
C SER A 184 27.83 3.64 -15.46
#